data_AF-A0AAW0UJE8-F1
#
_entry.id   AF-A0AAW0UJE8-F1
#
_cell.length_a   1.000
_cell.length_b   1.000
_cell.length_c   1.000
_cell.angle_alpha   90.00
_cell.angle_beta   90.00
_cell.angle_gamma   90.00
#
_symmetry.space_group_name_H-M   'P 1'
#
loop_
_entity.id
_entity.type
_entity.pdbx_description
1 polymer ?
#
loop_
_entity_poly.entity_id
_entity_poly.type
_entity_poly.pdbx_seq_one_letter_code
_entity_poly.pdbx_strand_id
1 'polypeptide(L)'
;MARLVRLVDTSRRISGLPGVLISRSAGNWNKDWKPGPYPVNPEDRAAVARKYGLRPDEYKPIPDDGLGVGDYPDLPLVTAESRDPYYPWDHPEHRRDFMEPIHAEYDMYGLDRVNASQKLRFSVTQQFLAFMGVMTFFVASQAIPRRWKSALYI
;
A
#
# COMPACT_ATOMS: atom_id res chain seq x y z
N MET A 1 -35.02 -20.19 44.94
CA MET A 1 -34.17 -20.11 43.73
C MET A 1 -34.77 -19.29 42.59
N ALA A 2 -36.03 -19.52 42.17
CA ALA A 2 -36.64 -18.80 41.03
C ALA A 2 -36.70 -17.26 41.17
N ARG A 3 -36.83 -16.72 42.39
CA ARG A 3 -36.91 -15.28 42.64
C ARG A 3 -35.56 -14.56 42.47
N LEU A 4 -34.46 -15.26 42.78
CA LEU A 4 -33.09 -14.78 42.59
C LEU A 4 -32.71 -14.79 41.10
N VAL A 5 -33.09 -15.84 40.38
CA VAL A 5 -32.89 -15.93 38.93
C VAL A 5 -33.63 -14.81 38.20
N ARG A 6 -34.90 -14.57 38.56
CA ARG A 6 -35.66 -13.44 38.01
C ARG A 6 -35.04 -12.08 38.33
N LEU A 7 -34.46 -11.91 39.52
CA LEU A 7 -33.76 -10.67 39.90
C LEU A 7 -32.49 -10.46 39.07
N VAL A 8 -31.72 -11.53 38.82
CA VAL A 8 -30.51 -11.49 37.98
C VAL A 8 -30.85 -11.28 36.51
N ASP A 9 -31.93 -11.86 36.00
CA ASP A 9 -32.39 -11.61 34.62
C ASP A 9 -32.95 -10.20 34.45
N THR A 10 -33.62 -9.67 35.48
CA THR A 10 -34.12 -8.30 35.48
C THR A 10 -32.97 -7.30 35.61
N SER A 11 -31.94 -7.60 36.40
CA SER A 11 -30.74 -6.77 36.48
C SER A 11 -29.95 -6.79 35.17
N ARG A 12 -29.81 -7.94 34.48
CA ARG A 12 -29.23 -7.99 33.13
C ARG A 12 -29.98 -7.14 32.10
N ARG A 13 -31.32 -7.08 32.20
CA ARG A 13 -32.16 -6.20 31.36
C ARG A 13 -32.01 -4.71 31.69
N ILE A 14 -31.76 -4.37 32.95
CA ILE A 14 -31.58 -2.97 33.43
C ILE A 14 -30.14 -2.48 33.23
N SER A 15 -29.14 -3.36 33.41
CA SER A 15 -27.72 -3.11 33.12
C SER A 15 -27.44 -2.99 31.63
N GLY A 16 -28.31 -3.52 30.77
CA GLY A 16 -28.39 -3.19 29.35
C GLY A 16 -28.99 -1.80 29.10
N LEU A 17 -28.53 -0.81 29.85
CA LEU A 17 -28.96 0.59 29.80
C LEU A 17 -29.23 1.04 28.35
N PRO A 18 -30.47 1.43 27.99
CA PRO A 18 -30.69 2.21 26.77
C PRO A 18 -30.01 3.59 26.84
N GLY A 19 -29.51 3.98 28.02
CA GLY A 19 -28.85 5.27 28.29
C GLY A 19 -27.34 5.32 28.03
N VAL A 20 -26.65 4.19 27.82
CA VAL A 20 -25.21 4.19 27.41
C VAL A 20 -25.05 4.06 25.89
N LEU A 21 -26.13 3.73 25.18
CA LEU A 21 -26.16 3.65 23.72
C LEU A 21 -26.54 4.97 23.03
N ILE A 22 -26.59 6.08 23.77
CA ILE A 22 -26.72 7.43 23.20
C ILE A 22 -25.34 8.08 22.99
N SER A 23 -24.27 7.26 22.86
CA SER A 23 -23.26 7.65 21.89
C SER A 23 -23.98 7.64 20.55
N ARG A 24 -24.42 8.82 20.08
CA ARG A 24 -24.76 8.97 18.66
C ARG A 24 -23.58 8.31 17.94
N SER A 25 -23.82 7.20 17.25
CA SER A 25 -22.96 6.75 16.16
C SER A 25 -23.06 7.82 15.06
N ALA A 26 -22.60 9.03 15.36
CA ALA A 26 -22.38 10.11 14.43
C ALA A 26 -21.13 9.82 13.59
N GLY A 27 -20.37 8.79 13.95
CA GLY A 27 -19.46 8.07 13.08
C GLY A 27 -20.16 6.98 12.28
N ASN A 28 -21.30 7.25 11.65
CA ASN A 28 -21.76 6.42 10.51
C ASN A 28 -20.81 6.67 9.33
N TRP A 29 -19.52 6.38 9.53
CA TRP A 29 -18.54 6.32 8.47
C TRP A 29 -18.92 5.10 7.62
N ASN A 30 -19.45 5.39 6.43
CA ASN A 30 -19.29 4.59 5.22
C ASN A 30 -19.41 3.06 5.34
N LYS A 31 -20.55 2.56 5.85
CA LYS A 31 -20.90 1.13 5.68
C LYS A 31 -20.89 0.74 4.21
N ASP A 32 -21.37 1.64 3.36
CA ASP A 32 -21.48 1.43 1.91
C ASP A 32 -20.11 1.45 1.22
N TRP A 33 -19.09 2.14 1.77
CA TRP A 33 -17.75 2.22 1.17
C TRP A 33 -16.75 1.27 1.82
N LYS A 34 -17.14 0.57 2.90
CA LYS A 34 -16.29 -0.45 3.52
C LYS A 34 -16.05 -1.59 2.54
N PRO A 35 -14.80 -2.05 2.35
CA PRO A 35 -14.52 -3.26 1.57
C PRO A 35 -15.35 -4.47 2.03
N GLY A 36 -15.81 -5.24 1.06
CA GLY A 36 -16.66 -6.41 1.19
C GLY A 36 -15.98 -7.71 0.73
N PRO A 37 -16.75 -8.80 0.58
CA PRO A 37 -16.24 -10.07 0.08
C PRO A 37 -15.97 -10.04 -1.43
N TYR A 38 -15.15 -10.98 -1.91
CA TYR A 38 -14.77 -11.08 -3.33
C TYR A 38 -16.00 -11.20 -4.26
N PRO A 39 -16.12 -10.34 -5.30
CA PRO A 39 -17.28 -10.35 -6.19
C PRO A 39 -17.19 -11.45 -7.27
N VAL A 40 -18.05 -12.46 -7.12
CA VAL A 40 -18.13 -13.59 -8.06
C VAL A 40 -18.94 -13.24 -9.30
N ASN A 41 -20.10 -12.59 -9.13
CA ASN A 41 -21.02 -12.30 -10.24
C ASN A 41 -20.63 -11.02 -11.00
N PRO A 42 -20.91 -10.94 -12.32
CA PRO A 42 -20.61 -9.76 -13.12
C PRO A 42 -21.41 -8.51 -12.69
N GLU A 43 -22.65 -8.67 -12.26
CA GLU A 43 -23.47 -7.55 -11.75
C GLU A 43 -22.91 -6.97 -10.46
N ASP A 44 -22.46 -7.85 -9.55
CA ASP A 44 -21.81 -7.46 -8.29
C ASP A 44 -20.49 -6.73 -8.57
N ARG A 45 -19.69 -7.19 -9.55
CA ARG A 45 -18.47 -6.49 -9.99
C ARG A 45 -18.77 -5.09 -10.49
N ALA A 46 -19.84 -4.89 -11.27
CA ALA A 46 -20.23 -3.57 -11.74
C ALA A 46 -20.69 -2.65 -10.60
N ALA A 47 -21.37 -3.19 -9.58
CA ALA A 47 -21.74 -2.42 -8.39
C ALA A 47 -20.52 -2.03 -7.55
N VAL A 48 -19.57 -2.95 -7.36
CA VAL A 48 -18.30 -2.68 -6.66
C VAL A 48 -17.43 -1.69 -7.43
N ALA A 49 -17.35 -1.80 -8.76
CA ALA A 49 -16.64 -0.83 -9.60
C ALA A 49 -17.14 0.60 -9.34
N ARG A 50 -18.48 0.80 -9.33
CA ARG A 50 -19.10 2.09 -9.02
C ARG A 50 -18.77 2.59 -7.62
N LYS A 51 -18.69 1.70 -6.62
CA LYS A 51 -18.30 2.05 -5.24
C LYS A 51 -16.88 2.62 -5.16
N TYR A 52 -15.96 2.12 -5.98
CA TYR A 52 -14.58 2.62 -6.07
C TYR A 52 -14.38 3.75 -7.11
N GLY A 53 -15.46 4.23 -7.74
CA GLY A 53 -15.37 5.26 -8.80
C GLY A 53 -14.72 4.75 -10.09
N LEU A 54 -14.60 3.44 -10.27
CA LEU A 54 -13.99 2.80 -11.44
C LEU A 54 -15.06 2.42 -12.47
N ARG A 55 -14.66 2.36 -13.75
CA ARG A 55 -15.50 1.78 -14.79
C ARG A 55 -15.58 0.25 -14.59
N PRO A 56 -16.72 -0.39 -14.92
CA PRO A 56 -16.84 -1.86 -14.84
C PRO A 56 -15.76 -2.61 -15.64
N ASP A 57 -15.29 -2.02 -16.74
CA ASP A 57 -14.26 -2.60 -17.61
C ASP A 57 -12.84 -2.51 -17.01
N GLU A 58 -12.60 -1.52 -16.15
CA GLU A 58 -11.31 -1.26 -15.52
C GLU A 58 -11.17 -1.97 -14.17
N TYR A 59 -12.30 -2.27 -13.53
CA TYR A 59 -12.33 -2.97 -12.26
C TYR A 59 -11.87 -4.42 -12.41
N LYS A 60 -10.74 -4.73 -11.77
CA LYS A 60 -10.22 -6.09 -11.61
C LYS A 60 -10.04 -6.34 -10.12
N PRO A 61 -10.71 -7.33 -9.52
CA PRO A 61 -10.43 -7.68 -8.13
C PRO A 61 -9.11 -8.45 -8.03
N ILE A 62 -8.41 -8.27 -6.91
CA ILE A 62 -7.23 -9.08 -6.58
C ILE A 62 -7.66 -10.55 -6.43
N PRO A 63 -6.92 -11.53 -6.97
CA PRO A 63 -7.26 -12.95 -6.86
C PRO A 63 -7.50 -13.40 -5.41
N ASP A 64 -8.50 -14.25 -5.20
CA ASP A 64 -8.84 -14.77 -3.87
C ASP A 64 -7.92 -15.94 -3.49
N ASP A 65 -6.73 -15.63 -3.02
CA ASP A 65 -5.77 -16.60 -2.48
C ASP A 65 -6.03 -16.93 -0.99
N GLY A 66 -7.19 -16.50 -0.44
CA GLY A 66 -7.50 -16.65 0.99
C GLY A 66 -6.76 -15.67 1.90
N LEU A 67 -6.06 -14.68 1.34
CA LEU A 67 -5.34 -13.63 2.07
C LEU A 67 -6.28 -12.57 2.67
N GLY A 68 -7.58 -12.63 2.36
CA GLY A 68 -8.59 -11.75 2.94
C GLY A 68 -8.66 -10.35 2.34
N VAL A 69 -8.22 -10.17 1.09
CA VAL A 69 -8.23 -8.88 0.39
C VAL A 69 -9.66 -8.40 0.06
N GLY A 70 -10.57 -9.34 -0.26
CA GLY A 70 -11.98 -9.05 -0.47
C GLY A 70 -12.30 -8.48 -1.85
N ASP A 71 -13.05 -7.37 -1.89
CA ASP A 71 -13.53 -6.69 -3.10
C ASP A 71 -12.61 -5.56 -3.60
N TYR A 72 -11.41 -5.42 -3.01
CA TYR A 72 -10.50 -4.33 -3.34
C TYR A 72 -9.98 -4.41 -4.78
N PRO A 73 -9.91 -3.28 -5.53
CA PRO A 73 -9.40 -3.28 -6.89
C PRO A 73 -7.89 -3.50 -6.95
N ASP A 74 -7.46 -4.30 -7.93
CA ASP A 74 -6.08 -4.47 -8.34
C ASP A 74 -5.68 -3.28 -9.24
N LEU A 75 -5.16 -2.23 -8.61
CA LEU A 75 -4.68 -1.05 -9.31
C LEU A 75 -3.27 -1.28 -9.85
N PRO A 76 -2.93 -0.72 -11.03
CA PRO A 76 -1.59 -0.81 -11.57
C PRO A 76 -0.57 -0.21 -10.59
N LEU A 77 0.58 -0.88 -10.46
CA LEU A 77 1.65 -0.44 -9.58
C LEU A 77 2.35 0.80 -10.17
N VAL A 78 1.87 1.98 -9.78
CA VAL A 78 2.46 3.27 -10.14
C VAL A 78 2.85 4.00 -8.85
N THR A 79 4.15 4.13 -8.62
CA THR A 79 4.68 4.89 -7.48
C THR A 79 4.29 6.36 -7.60
N ALA A 80 4.01 7.01 -6.47
CA ALA A 80 3.71 8.43 -6.40
C ALA A 80 4.75 9.30 -7.13
N GLU A 81 6.04 8.93 -7.11
CA GLU A 81 7.11 9.70 -7.76
C GLU A 81 6.99 9.73 -9.29
N SER A 82 6.37 8.71 -9.89
CA SER A 82 6.21 8.61 -11.34
C SER A 82 4.99 9.36 -11.87
N ARG A 83 4.13 9.86 -10.98
CA ARG A 83 3.02 10.75 -11.34
C ARG A 83 3.53 12.16 -11.64
N ASP A 84 2.80 12.90 -12.47
CA ASP A 84 3.16 14.25 -12.89
C ASP A 84 3.38 15.18 -11.68
N PRO A 85 4.58 15.75 -11.48
CA PRO A 85 4.84 16.66 -10.38
C PRO A 85 4.21 18.06 -10.56
N TYR A 86 3.79 18.42 -11.78
CA TYR A 86 3.29 19.76 -12.09
C TYR A 86 1.76 19.87 -12.04
N TYR A 87 1.06 18.75 -12.03
CA TYR A 87 -0.38 18.74 -11.85
C TYR A 87 -0.75 19.19 -10.43
N PRO A 88 -1.75 20.08 -10.26
CA PRO A 88 -2.19 20.57 -8.96
C PRO A 88 -3.03 19.52 -8.22
N TRP A 89 -2.37 18.48 -7.70
CA TRP A 89 -3.01 17.42 -6.92
C TRP A 89 -3.70 17.98 -5.66
N ASP A 90 -4.83 17.38 -5.27
CA ASP A 90 -5.48 17.70 -3.99
C ASP A 90 -4.57 17.41 -2.79
N HIS A 91 -3.80 16.31 -2.89
CA HIS A 91 -2.79 15.89 -1.91
C HIS A 91 -1.40 15.93 -2.55
N PRO A 92 -0.72 17.09 -2.57
CA PRO A 92 0.58 17.26 -3.22
C PRO A 92 1.68 16.37 -2.61
N GLU A 93 1.61 16.09 -1.31
CA GLU A 93 2.52 15.20 -0.58
C GLU A 93 2.45 13.73 -1.02
N HIS A 94 1.38 13.37 -1.73
CA HIS A 94 1.08 12.00 -2.16
C HIS A 94 0.86 11.90 -3.67
N ARG A 95 0.81 13.05 -4.36
CA ARG A 95 0.46 13.18 -5.78
C ARG A 95 -0.80 12.40 -6.15
N ARG A 96 -1.87 12.59 -5.37
CA ARG A 96 -3.17 11.94 -5.59
C ARG A 96 -4.32 12.92 -5.41
N ASP A 97 -5.42 12.61 -6.05
CA ASP A 97 -6.66 13.38 -5.93
C ASP A 97 -7.59 12.80 -4.85
N PHE A 98 -8.57 13.58 -4.44
CA PHE A 98 -9.63 13.12 -3.55
C PHE A 98 -10.52 12.10 -4.27
N MET A 99 -11.02 11.09 -3.55
CA MET A 99 -11.82 9.96 -4.06
C MET A 99 -11.12 9.03 -5.07
N GLU A 100 -9.84 9.22 -5.37
CA GLU A 100 -9.07 8.24 -6.14
C GLU A 100 -8.88 6.95 -5.33
N PRO A 101 -9.09 5.74 -5.91
CA PRO A 101 -8.79 4.50 -5.23
C PRO A 101 -7.28 4.37 -5.00
N ILE A 102 -6.91 3.82 -3.85
CA ILE A 102 -5.51 3.70 -3.41
C ILE A 102 -5.01 2.29 -3.75
N HIS A 103 -3.72 2.12 -4.05
CA HIS A 103 -3.14 0.79 -4.29
C HIS A 103 -3.03 0.00 -2.98
N ALA A 104 -3.18 -1.33 -3.02
CA ALA A 104 -3.19 -2.16 -1.81
C ALA A 104 -1.91 -2.01 -0.97
N GLU A 105 -0.75 -1.92 -1.63
CA GLU A 105 0.57 -1.74 -1.01
C GLU A 105 1.06 -0.28 -1.07
N TYR A 106 0.15 0.69 -0.97
CA TYR A 106 0.49 2.11 -1.12
C TYR A 106 1.56 2.61 -0.14
N ASP A 107 1.64 2.01 1.05
CA ASP A 107 2.63 2.33 2.08
C ASP A 107 4.08 2.08 1.65
N MET A 108 4.31 1.11 0.76
CA MET A 108 5.63 0.78 0.22
C MET A 108 6.10 1.74 -0.89
N TYR A 109 5.16 2.39 -1.58
CA TYR A 109 5.42 3.16 -2.80
C TYR A 109 5.10 4.66 -2.65
N GLY A 110 5.20 5.18 -1.42
CA GLY A 110 5.16 6.61 -1.14
C GLY A 110 6.31 7.38 -1.81
N LEU A 111 6.19 8.72 -1.84
CA LEU A 111 7.21 9.60 -2.43
C LEU A 111 8.59 9.47 -1.76
N ASP A 112 8.62 9.09 -0.48
CA ASP A 112 9.82 8.91 0.34
C ASP A 112 10.37 7.47 0.32
N ARG A 113 9.73 6.55 -0.41
CA ARG A 113 9.99 5.11 -0.34
C ARG A 113 10.54 4.55 -1.66
N VAL A 114 10.15 3.33 -2.01
CA VAL A 114 10.67 2.62 -3.18
C VAL A 114 9.95 3.10 -4.42
N ASN A 115 10.71 3.44 -5.47
CA ASN A 115 10.16 3.74 -6.78
C ASN A 115 10.24 2.51 -7.69
N ALA A 116 9.12 1.80 -7.81
CA ALA A 116 9.00 0.62 -8.66
C ALA A 116 8.90 0.95 -10.16
N SER A 117 8.46 2.17 -10.49
CA SER A 117 8.23 2.59 -11.88
C SER A 117 9.44 3.34 -12.49
N GLN A 118 10.53 3.47 -11.72
CA GLN A 118 11.74 4.17 -12.14
C GLN A 118 12.45 3.46 -13.31
N LYS A 119 12.57 4.17 -14.43
CA LYS A 119 13.34 3.70 -15.60
C LYS A 119 14.79 4.17 -15.51
N LEU A 120 15.66 3.32 -14.95
CA LEU A 120 17.09 3.58 -14.85
C LEU A 120 17.80 3.33 -16.19
N ARG A 121 18.72 4.23 -16.57
CA ARG A 121 19.57 4.06 -17.76
C ARG A 121 20.55 2.89 -17.63
N PHE A 122 21.09 2.70 -16.42
CA PHE A 122 21.98 1.59 -16.07
C PHE A 122 21.38 0.85 -14.88
N SER A 123 21.45 -0.49 -14.86
CA SER A 123 20.92 -1.26 -13.74
C SER A 123 21.65 -0.92 -12.44
N VAL A 124 20.95 -0.94 -11.30
CA VAL A 124 21.56 -0.67 -9.98
C VAL A 124 22.74 -1.62 -9.73
N THR A 125 22.61 -2.89 -10.13
CA THR A 125 23.69 -3.88 -10.04
C THR A 125 24.90 -3.49 -10.88
N GLN A 126 24.70 -2.99 -12.10
CA GLN A 126 25.81 -2.53 -12.95
C GLN A 126 26.52 -1.32 -12.33
N GLN A 127 25.76 -0.34 -11.80
CA GLN A 127 26.33 0.82 -11.12
C GLN A 127 27.14 0.40 -9.88
N PHE A 128 26.58 -0.51 -9.08
CA PHE A 128 27.23 -1.05 -7.89
C PHE A 128 28.52 -1.82 -8.24
N LEU A 129 28.47 -2.70 -9.23
CA LEU A 129 29.63 -3.48 -9.67
C LEU A 129 30.72 -2.59 -10.27
N ALA A 130 30.35 -1.57 -11.04
CA ALA A 130 31.31 -0.61 -11.56
C ALA A 130 32.01 0.14 -10.42
N PHE A 131 31.25 0.61 -9.43
CA PHE A 131 31.80 1.28 -8.25
C PHE A 131 32.76 0.36 -7.47
N MET A 132 32.30 -0.85 -7.12
CA MET A 132 33.12 -1.82 -6.40
C MET A 132 34.34 -2.25 -7.20
N GLY A 133 34.23 -2.39 -8.52
CA GLY A 133 35.35 -2.73 -9.41
C GLY A 133 36.45 -1.67 -9.39
N VAL A 134 36.09 -0.38 -9.44
CA VAL A 134 37.06 0.72 -9.38
C VAL A 134 37.72 0.80 -8.00
N MET A 135 36.94 0.69 -6.91
CA MET A 135 37.48 0.76 -5.54
C MET A 135 38.42 -0.42 -5.26
N THR A 136 38.03 -1.63 -5.64
CA THR A 136 38.86 -2.83 -5.46
C THR A 136 40.15 -2.75 -6.28
N PHE A 137 40.10 -2.20 -7.50
CA PHE A 137 41.29 -1.95 -8.31
C PHE A 137 42.30 -1.02 -7.60
N PHE A 138 41.85 0.11 -7.05
CA PHE A 138 42.73 1.03 -6.32
C PHE A 138 43.33 0.43 -5.06
N VAL A 139 42.56 -0.36 -4.31
CA VAL A 139 43.07 -1.04 -3.12
C VAL A 139 44.08 -2.12 -3.52
N ALA A 140 43.77 -2.93 -4.54
CA ALA A 140 44.65 -3.97 -5.05
C ALA A 140 45.96 -3.39 -5.60
N SER A 141 45.94 -2.21 -6.25
CA SER A 141 47.15 -1.57 -6.78
C SER A 141 48.13 -1.15 -5.68
N GLN A 142 47.64 -0.86 -4.47
CA GLN A 142 48.52 -0.57 -3.33
C GLN A 142 49.24 -1.84 -2.82
N ALA A 143 48.58 -2.99 -2.89
CA ALA A 143 49.14 -4.27 -2.47
C ALA A 143 50.20 -4.85 -3.43
N ILE A 144 50.39 -4.27 -4.62
CA ILE A 144 51.43 -4.70 -5.57
C ILE A 144 52.83 -4.52 -4.94
N PRO A 145 53.69 -5.56 -4.94
CA PRO A 145 55.02 -5.47 -4.36
C PRO A 145 55.89 -4.41 -5.04
N ARG A 146 56.62 -3.62 -4.23
CA ARG A 146 57.40 -2.45 -4.65
C ARG A 146 58.42 -2.73 -5.78
N ARG A 147 58.93 -3.97 -5.86
CA ARG A 147 59.84 -4.44 -6.94
C ARG A 147 59.25 -4.40 -8.36
N TRP A 148 57.92 -4.42 -8.49
CA TRP A 148 57.22 -4.32 -9.78
C TRP A 148 56.76 -2.89 -10.10
N LYS A 149 56.73 -2.01 -9.11
CA LYS A 149 56.29 -0.61 -9.28
C LYS A 149 57.35 0.26 -9.96
N SER A 150 58.64 -0.08 -9.84
CA SER A 150 59.76 0.63 -10.48
C SER A 150 59.83 0.45 -12.01
N ALA A 151 59.10 -0.51 -12.59
CA ALA A 151 59.03 -0.71 -14.04
C ALA A 151 57.90 0.09 -14.71
N LEU A 152 57.04 0.75 -13.93
CA LEU A 152 55.86 1.50 -14.41
C LEU A 152 56.06 3.03 -14.41
N TYR A 153 57.19 3.52 -13.91
CA TYR A 153 57.59 4.92 -13.98
C TYR A 153 58.71 5.06 -15.02
N ILE A 154 58.36 5.49 -16.24
CA ILE A 154 59.24 6.18 -17.20
C ILE A 154 58.79 7.64 -17.22
#